data_AF-A0A7Y4K1V8-F1
#
_entry.id   AF-A0A7Y4K1V8-F1
#
_cell.length_a   1.000
_cell.length_b   1.000
_cell.length_c   1.000
_cell.angle_alpha   90.00
_cell.angle_beta   90.00
_cell.angle_gamma   90.00
#
_symmetry.space_group_name_H-M   'P 1'
#
loop_
_entity.id
_entity.type
_entity.pdbx_description
1 polymer ?
#
loop_
_entity_poly.entity_id
_entity_poly.type
_entity_poly.pdbx_seq_one_letter_code
_entity_poly.pdbx_strand_id
1 'polypeptide(L)' 'VDAEYVFWDTAELKKRTCLSWNTIQDQFFFDPRFPKRKVGSKWVFPARETRAFLEQWLSEQAKN' A
#
# COMPACT_ATOMS: atom_id res chain seq x y z
N VAL A 1 -10.19 -15.35 12.07
CA VAL A 1 -9.16 -14.56 12.77
C VAL A 1 -8.44 -13.75 11.72
N ASP A 2 -8.74 -12.45 11.60
CA ASP A 2 -7.93 -11.54 10.77
C ASP A 2 -6.60 -11.40 11.52
N ALA A 3 -5.60 -12.18 11.13
CA ALA A 3 -4.24 -11.94 11.59
C ALA A 3 -3.84 -10.59 11.00
N GLU A 4 -4.11 -9.52 11.73
CA GLU A 4 -3.66 -8.18 11.37
C GLU A 4 -2.14 -8.20 11.39
N TYR A 5 -1.56 -8.48 10.22
CA TYR A 5 -0.14 -8.31 10.00
C TYR A 5 0.20 -6.86 10.31
N VAL A 6 1.15 -6.65 11.22
CA VAL A 6 1.63 -5.30 11.54
C VAL A 6 2.23 -4.64 10.29
N PHE A 7 2.80 -5.45 9.39
CA PHE A 7 3.44 -5.01 8.16
C PHE A 7 3.00 -5.87 6.97
N TRP A 8 2.81 -5.23 5.83
CA TRP A 8 2.61 -5.87 4.53
C TRP A 8 3.93 -5.88 3.76
N ASP A 9 4.15 -6.95 3.01
CA ASP A 9 5.15 -6.99 1.96
C ASP A 9 4.52 -6.64 0.60
N THR A 10 5.32 -6.60 -0.46
CA THR A 10 4.83 -6.26 -1.81
C THR A 10 3.80 -7.26 -2.34
N ALA A 11 3.88 -8.55 -1.99
CA ALA A 11 2.91 -9.55 -2.40
C ALA A 11 1.58 -9.37 -1.66
N GLU A 12 1.61 -9.11 -0.35
CA GLU A 12 0.40 -8.83 0.42
C GLU A 12 -0.26 -7.51 -0.02
N LEU A 13 0.53 -6.47 -0.27
CA LEU A 13 0.02 -5.20 -0.79
C LEU A 13 -0.75 -5.40 -2.10
N LYS A 14 -0.19 -6.17 -3.05
CA LYS A 14 -0.86 -6.51 -4.31
C LYS A 14 -2.16 -7.29 -4.09
N LYS A 15 -2.18 -8.23 -3.15
CA LYS A 15 -3.39 -8.99 -2.81
C LYS A 15 -4.47 -8.11 -2.19
N ARG A 16 -4.09 -7.17 -1.32
CA ARG A 16 -5.02 -6.29 -0.62
C ARG A 16 -5.62 -5.21 -1.51
N THR A 17 -4.83 -4.67 -2.44
CA THR A 17 -5.31 -3.66 -3.40
C THR A 17 -5.94 -4.28 -4.65
N CYS A 18 -5.75 -5.59 -4.89
CA CYS A 18 -6.09 -6.26 -6.14
C CYS A 18 -5.43 -5.63 -7.38
N LEU A 19 -4.34 -4.87 -7.20
CA LEU A 19 -3.62 -4.18 -8.27
C LEU A 19 -2.32 -4.91 -8.65
N SER A 20 -1.92 -4.73 -9.92
CA SER A 20 -0.61 -5.16 -10.38
C SER A 20 0.50 -4.28 -9.77
N TRP A 21 1.73 -4.80 -9.66
CA TRP A 21 2.85 -4.02 -9.11
C TRP A 21 3.11 -2.75 -9.94
N ASN A 22 3.02 -2.85 -11.27
CA ASN A 22 3.16 -1.73 -12.18
C ASN A 22 2.11 -0.65 -11.92
N THR A 23 0.85 -1.04 -11.71
CA THR A 23 -0.23 -0.10 -11.37
C THR A 23 0.02 0.57 -10.03
N ILE A 24 0.45 -0.19 -9.01
CA ILE A 24 0.80 0.39 -7.70
C ILE A 24 1.91 1.42 -7.85
N GLN A 25 2.93 1.10 -8.66
CA GLN A 25 4.03 1.99 -8.98
C GLN A 25 3.56 3.30 -9.60
N ASP A 26 2.74 3.21 -10.64
CA ASP A 26 2.20 4.34 -11.38
C ASP A 26 1.25 5.22 -10.55
N GLN A 27 0.42 4.59 -9.71
CA GLN A 27 -0.65 5.27 -8.99
C GLN A 27 -0.17 6.02 -7.75
N PHE A 28 0.47 5.32 -6.80
CA PHE A 28 0.75 5.90 -5.48
C PHE A 28 2.08 5.51 -4.86
N PHE A 29 2.82 4.55 -5.42
CA PHE A 29 4.08 4.10 -4.83
C PHE A 29 5.13 5.21 -4.76
N PHE A 30 5.16 6.11 -5.73
CA PHE A 30 6.07 7.26 -5.76
C PHE A 30 5.53 8.47 -5.00
N ASP A 31 4.30 8.42 -4.49
CA ASP A 31 3.74 9.51 -3.70
C ASP A 31 4.53 9.65 -2.38
N PRO A 32 4.96 10.87 -2.00
CA PRO A 32 5.71 11.10 -0.76
C PRO A 32 4.89 10.78 0.51
N ARG A 33 3.56 10.75 0.42
CA ARG A 33 2.65 10.39 1.52
C ARG A 33 2.55 8.88 1.73
N PHE A 34 3.02 8.06 0.78
CA PHE A 34 2.92 6.62 0.89
C PHE A 34 3.93 6.06 1.91
N PRO A 35 3.47 5.37 2.98
CA PRO A 35 4.34 4.89 4.05
C PRO A 35 5.12 3.65 3.61
N LYS A 36 6.21 3.86 2.85
CA LYS A 36 7.14 2.79 2.43
C LYS A 36 8.41 2.81 3.27
N ARG A 37 8.80 1.64 3.78
CA ARG A 37 10.08 1.45 4.47
C ARG A 37 10.86 0.34 3.80
N LYS A 38 12.15 0.57 3.55
CA LYS A 38 13.06 -0.47 3.07
C LYS A 38 13.76 -1.09 4.28
N VAL A 39 13.53 -2.37 4.52
CA VAL A 39 14.17 -3.14 5.59
C VAL A 39 15.04 -4.21 4.95
N GLY A 40 16.36 -3.98 4.97
CA GLY A 40 17.33 -4.77 4.22
C GLY A 40 17.07 -4.70 2.72
N SER A 41 16.76 -5.85 2.12
CA SER A 41 16.47 -5.98 0.68
C SER A 41 14.97 -5.97 0.36
N LYS A 42 14.09 -5.89 1.36
CA LYS A 42 12.64 -5.98 1.18
C LYS A 42 11.95 -4.65 1.47
N TRP A 43 10.89 -4.38 0.74
CA TRP A 43 9.96 -3.30 1.05
C TRP A 43 8.92 -3.81 2.04
N VAL A 44 8.71 -3.06 3.10
CA VAL A 44 7.69 -3.31 4.11
C VAL A 44 6.83 -2.06 4.29
N PHE A 45 5.54 -2.29 4.48
CA PHE A 45 4.54 -1.25 4.57
C PHE A 45 3.74 -1.44 5.86
N PRO A 46 3.70 -0.48 6.80
CA PRO A 46 2.91 -0.59 8.01
C PRO A 46 1.43 -0.66 7.67
N ALA A 47 0.79 -1.79 7.94
CA ALA A 47 -0.57 -2.09 7.47
C ALA A 47 -1.60 -1.04 7.87
N ARG A 48 -1.47 -0.48 9.08
CA ARG A 48 -2.37 0.57 9.59
C ARG A 48 -2.27 1.87 8.78
N GLU A 49 -1.06 2.37 8.58
CA GLU A 49 -0.85 3.61 7.83
C GLU A 49 -1.17 3.40 6.34
N THR A 50 -0.80 2.25 5.78
CA THR A 50 -1.09 1.89 4.40
C THR A 50 -2.59 1.79 4.14
N ARG A 51 -3.38 1.19 5.04
CA ARG A 51 -4.85 1.15 4.95
C ARG A 51 -5.43 2.57 4.90
N ALA A 52 -5.07 3.40 5.87
CA ALA A 52 -5.56 4.78 5.94
C ALA A 52 -5.21 5.60 4.68
N PHE A 53 -3.99 5.42 4.15
CA PHE A 53 -3.58 6.03 2.89
C PHE A 53 -4.42 5.53 1.71
N LEU A 54 -4.63 4.22 1.58
CA LEU A 54 -5.40 3.64 0.48
C LEU A 54 -6.87 4.09 0.51
N GLU A 55 -7.47 4.21 1.69
CA GLU A 55 -8.83 4.73 1.86
C GLU A 55 -8.95 6.19 1.39
N GLN A 56 -7.97 7.03 1.75
CA GLN A 56 -7.90 8.41 1.25
C GLN A 56 -7.71 8.46 -0.26
N TRP A 57 -6.75 7.70 -0.78
CA TRP A 57 -6.45 7.61 -2.21
C TRP A 57 -7.67 7.14 -3.00
N LEU A 58 -8.39 6.11 -2.53
CA LEU A 58 -9.65 5.65 -3.14
C LEU A 58 -10.71 6.76 -3.19
N SER A 59 -10.85 7.54 -2.11
CA SER A 59 -11.77 8.68 -2.09
C SER A 59 -11.35 9.82 -3.01
N GLU A 60 -10.05 10.00 -3.27
CA GLU A 60 -9.53 10.95 -4.26
C GLU A 60 -9.85 10.47 -5.69
N GLN A 61 -9.71 9.17 -5.98
CA GLN A 61 -10.02 8.60 -7.30
C GLN A 61 -11.52 8.66 -7.63
N ALA A 62 -12.42 8.50 -6.65
CA ALA A 62 -13.87 8.51 -6.89
C ALA A 62 -14.44 9.90 -7.24
N LYS A 63 -13.66 10.98 -7.14
CA LYS A 63 -14.08 12.35 -7.45
C LYS A 63 -13.77 12.78 -8.89
N ASN A 64 -13.26 11.89 -9.72
CA ASN A 64 -12.96 12.12 -11.13
C ASN A 64 -13.89 11.30 -12.03
#